data_AF-A0A1R2BC22-F1
#
_entry.id   AF-A0A1R2BC22-F1
#
_cell.length_a   1.000
_cell.length_b   1.000
_cell.length_c   1.000
_cell.angle_alpha   90.00
_cell.angle_beta   90.00
_cell.angle_gamma   90.00
#
_symmetry.space_group_name_H-M   'P 1'
#
loop_
_entity.id
_entity.type
_entity.pdbx_description
1 polymer ?
#
loop_
_entity_poly.entity_id
_entity_poly.type
_entity_poly.pdbx_seq_one_letter_code
_entity_poly.pdbx_strand_id
1 'polypeptide(L)'
;MPGIEVQILNLKLPSVNDFSKVRCVFTIGSNNQSTTYPFKPLIFATVDNYSVLSVSIAQADKIIGGVDIPLTLIQTKKSSTFRLSDTYNTPDRKKQSPNRLKGDPAEITIALKSLITPEEVKLTGGALQKKLEEATEMLDESYKSRRELQLSIEETTQQLSDMIKNQDNIIKQYLSEKQESLTKIKNLEDALSYEKSKAITVLLKNQELEALIDSTKTTEREYKIVEKWYEEVNNKTDDFTMQQNSLIDKMKASNIEFQERAAEYQAKIESLANDKMILMKTIEGLQKENHNLKKENDHLSSELLKAKSKIAAMEGQAIHNLAQRYKETELTERLKTTESLVISLKEELARASIANKEHLNKLISGKNQVLIDNNDLQSKLAKNDKSLGEKEIELENLIQENTKLLANIACMEQHLCVKEDSNQIMDSMEISLKSLRQENKDQKTAIEEQKYDLVSNQKKLDDLELAMKDKEEEVEILMSTVLKLQKNREIYVPIQGDPIDTALADYINTLDNPIAVPITREEEGIYIFGTKRIFVKLEQGKIIIRVGGGFMQISEFIDIYTSNEVDKFARERADRAQRLRLSLIGKLSDGSEPKSPGKYSACFGVQKRTSSASRSTISPANHTSSL
;
A
#
# COMPACT_ATOMS: atom_id res chain seq x y z
N MET A 1 -51.94 30.61 93.37
CA MET A 1 -53.19 29.79 93.34
C MET A 1 -53.09 28.66 94.35
N PRO A 2 -54.21 28.17 94.92
CA PRO A 2 -54.23 26.89 95.64
C PRO A 2 -53.73 25.76 94.76
N GLY A 3 -53.28 24.67 95.39
CA GLY A 3 -52.68 23.56 94.69
C GLY A 3 -53.55 23.02 93.54
N ILE A 4 -52.92 22.76 92.40
CA ILE A 4 -53.56 22.23 91.20
C ILE A 4 -53.24 20.74 91.11
N GLU A 5 -54.27 19.90 91.00
CA GLU A 5 -54.12 18.48 90.66
C GLU A 5 -54.19 18.30 89.14
N VAL A 6 -53.14 17.75 88.53
CA VAL A 6 -53.01 17.47 87.09
C VAL A 6 -53.17 15.97 86.87
N GLN A 7 -54.14 15.58 86.02
CA GLN A 7 -54.39 14.17 85.68
C GLN A 7 -54.34 13.95 84.16
N ILE A 8 -53.57 12.97 83.69
CA ILE A 8 -53.61 12.50 82.30
C ILE A 8 -54.80 11.56 82.15
N LEU A 9 -55.77 11.92 81.29
CA LEU A 9 -56.96 11.12 81.04
C LEU A 9 -56.77 10.15 79.86
N ASN A 10 -56.06 10.56 78.82
CA ASN A 10 -55.81 9.75 77.63
C ASN A 10 -54.51 10.16 76.93
N LEU A 11 -53.78 9.18 76.37
CA LEU A 11 -52.57 9.40 75.59
C LEU A 11 -52.57 8.48 74.35
N LYS A 12 -52.64 9.08 73.15
CA LYS A 12 -52.60 8.39 71.86
C LYS A 12 -51.24 8.62 71.19
N LEU A 13 -50.43 7.56 71.04
CA LEU A 13 -49.12 7.60 70.37
C LEU A 13 -49.16 6.67 69.14
N PRO A 14 -48.86 7.15 67.91
CA PRO A 14 -49.08 6.40 66.67
C PRO A 14 -48.08 5.26 66.40
N SER A 15 -47.05 5.07 67.22
CA SER A 15 -45.93 4.15 66.90
C SER A 15 -45.27 3.49 68.12
N VAL A 16 -45.95 3.43 69.27
CA VAL A 16 -45.41 2.83 70.50
C VAL A 16 -46.07 1.47 70.78
N ASN A 17 -45.31 0.39 70.59
CA ASN A 17 -45.78 -0.98 70.86
C ASN A 17 -45.68 -1.38 72.35
N ASP A 18 -44.96 -0.61 73.18
CA ASP A 18 -44.75 -0.90 74.60
C ASP A 18 -44.86 0.38 75.45
N PHE A 19 -46.03 0.58 76.05
CA PHE A 19 -46.33 1.73 76.91
C PHE A 19 -45.66 1.65 78.28
N SER A 20 -45.12 0.50 78.69
CA SER A 20 -44.50 0.34 80.02
C SER A 20 -43.25 1.22 80.23
N LYS A 21 -42.66 1.71 79.13
CA LYS A 21 -41.46 2.55 79.13
C LYS A 21 -41.75 4.04 78.88
N VAL A 22 -43.03 4.44 78.86
CA VAL A 22 -43.44 5.83 78.62
C VAL A 22 -43.46 6.59 79.95
N ARG A 23 -42.74 7.72 80.00
CA ARG A 23 -42.70 8.68 81.10
C ARG A 23 -43.20 10.04 80.61
N CYS A 24 -44.14 10.64 81.33
CA CYS A 24 -44.56 12.02 81.13
C CYS A 24 -43.90 12.91 82.18
N VAL A 25 -43.29 14.00 81.75
CA VAL A 25 -42.65 15.01 82.59
C VAL A 25 -43.45 16.30 82.49
N PHE A 26 -43.83 16.86 83.64
CA PHE A 26 -44.59 18.08 83.79
C PHE A 26 -43.72 19.14 84.47
N THR A 27 -43.61 20.29 83.83
CA THR A 27 -42.83 21.43 84.31
C THR A 27 -43.74 22.65 84.45
N ILE A 28 -43.78 23.23 85.64
CA ILE A 28 -44.42 24.52 85.91
C ILE A 28 -43.42 25.40 86.65
N GLY A 29 -42.91 26.44 85.98
CA GLY A 29 -41.82 27.26 86.53
C GLY A 29 -40.57 26.43 86.79
N SER A 30 -40.08 26.41 88.04
CA SER A 30 -38.94 25.58 88.47
C SER A 30 -39.32 24.19 88.97
N ASN A 31 -40.62 23.87 89.08
CA ASN A 31 -41.08 22.59 89.61
C ASN A 31 -41.26 21.56 88.49
N ASN A 32 -40.46 20.50 88.55
CA ASN A 32 -40.53 19.35 87.65
C ASN A 32 -41.07 18.13 88.38
N GLN A 33 -42.14 17.53 87.86
CA GLN A 33 -42.66 16.25 88.35
C GLN A 33 -42.80 15.28 87.17
N SER A 34 -42.70 13.97 87.41
CA SER A 34 -42.87 12.97 86.35
C SER A 34 -43.69 11.78 86.82
N THR A 35 -44.36 11.12 85.87
CA THR A 35 -45.22 9.95 86.10
C THR A 35 -45.06 8.97 84.94
N THR A 36 -45.06 7.67 85.23
CA THR A 36 -44.91 6.59 84.24
C THR A 36 -46.22 5.83 84.07
N TYR A 37 -46.43 5.17 82.94
CA TYR A 37 -47.65 4.40 82.71
C TYR A 37 -47.78 3.20 83.68
N PRO A 38 -48.94 2.97 84.34
CA PRO A 38 -50.16 3.78 84.33
C PRO A 38 -50.01 5.09 85.14
N PHE A 39 -50.37 6.22 84.53
CA PHE A 39 -50.08 7.56 85.06
C PHE A 39 -50.89 7.89 86.33
N LYS A 40 -50.18 8.23 87.42
CA LYS A 40 -50.78 8.76 88.65
C LYS A 40 -51.02 10.28 88.56
N PRO A 41 -52.07 10.82 89.20
CA PRO A 41 -52.27 12.27 89.33
C PRO A 41 -51.10 12.95 90.04
N LEU A 42 -50.78 14.18 89.64
CA LEU A 42 -49.70 14.97 90.21
C LEU A 42 -50.27 16.25 90.83
N ILE A 43 -49.80 16.63 92.03
CA ILE A 43 -50.27 17.82 92.75
C ILE A 43 -49.15 18.86 92.79
N PHE A 44 -49.45 20.07 92.33
CA PHE A 44 -48.56 21.23 92.40
C PHE A 44 -49.09 22.21 93.44
N ALA A 45 -48.37 22.40 94.55
CA ALA A 45 -48.87 23.11 95.74
C ALA A 45 -49.08 24.63 95.55
N THR A 46 -48.32 25.27 94.67
CA THR A 46 -48.39 26.72 94.41
C THR A 46 -48.07 27.01 92.95
N VAL A 47 -49.00 27.63 92.24
CA VAL A 47 -48.82 27.99 90.82
C VAL A 47 -49.29 29.43 90.59
N ASP A 48 -48.55 30.18 89.76
CA ASP A 48 -48.91 31.54 89.37
C ASP A 48 -49.81 31.52 88.11
N ASN A 49 -50.74 32.48 88.01
CA ASN A 49 -51.73 32.52 86.93
C ASN A 49 -51.13 32.66 85.53
N TYR A 50 -49.87 33.09 85.45
CA TYR A 50 -49.14 33.29 84.21
C TYR A 50 -48.13 32.17 83.92
N SER A 51 -48.06 31.14 84.76
CA SER A 51 -47.15 30.02 84.49
C SER A 51 -47.64 29.19 83.29
N VAL A 52 -46.67 28.71 82.51
CA VAL A 52 -46.88 27.78 81.40
C VAL A 52 -46.62 26.37 81.95
N LEU A 53 -47.54 25.44 81.68
CA LEU A 53 -47.38 24.01 81.94
C LEU A 53 -46.73 23.37 80.71
N SER A 54 -45.46 23.03 80.81
CA SER A 54 -44.75 22.27 79.77
C SER A 54 -44.89 20.78 80.04
N VAL A 55 -45.39 20.03 79.07
CA VAL A 55 -45.57 18.57 79.14
C VAL A 55 -44.68 17.93 78.09
N SER A 56 -43.71 17.12 78.52
CA SER A 56 -42.83 16.35 77.64
C SER A 56 -43.05 14.86 77.84
N ILE A 57 -43.15 14.12 76.74
CA ILE A 57 -43.28 12.66 76.77
C ILE A 57 -41.96 12.05 76.34
N ALA A 58 -41.44 11.12 77.13
CA ALA A 58 -40.22 10.40 76.85
C ALA A 58 -40.43 8.88 76.85
N GLN A 59 -39.73 8.18 75.96
CA GLN A 59 -39.65 6.73 75.94
C GLN A 59 -38.17 6.33 75.89
N ALA A 60 -37.73 5.49 76.84
CA ALA A 60 -36.32 5.09 76.98
C ALA A 60 -35.34 6.28 76.94
N ASP A 61 -35.64 7.32 77.73
CA ASP A 61 -34.88 8.57 77.87
C ASP A 61 -34.76 9.44 76.62
N LYS A 62 -35.54 9.17 75.56
CA LYS A 62 -35.69 10.05 74.41
C LYS A 62 -37.04 10.76 74.44
N ILE A 63 -37.04 12.09 74.35
CA ILE A 63 -38.25 12.89 74.22
C ILE A 63 -38.88 12.62 72.84
N ILE A 64 -40.11 12.14 72.83
CA ILE A 64 -40.86 11.79 71.62
C ILE A 64 -41.88 12.87 71.22
N GLY A 65 -42.14 13.85 72.09
CA GLY A 65 -42.98 15.01 71.79
C GLY A 65 -43.25 15.86 73.02
N GLY A 66 -43.61 17.11 72.80
CA GLY A 66 -43.92 18.05 73.89
C GLY A 66 -45.05 19.01 73.54
N VAL A 67 -45.62 19.64 74.57
CA VAL A 67 -46.57 20.76 74.43
C VAL A 67 -46.43 21.73 75.60
N ASP A 68 -46.43 23.03 75.28
CA ASP A 68 -46.46 24.11 76.26
C ASP A 68 -47.89 24.68 76.35
N ILE A 69 -48.48 24.64 77.55
CA ILE A 69 -49.87 25.03 77.76
C ILE A 69 -49.95 26.19 78.76
N PRO A 70 -50.32 27.40 78.32
CA PRO A 70 -50.65 28.49 79.23
C PRO A 70 -51.77 28.09 80.20
N LEU A 71 -51.55 28.20 81.51
CA LEU A 71 -52.54 27.76 82.51
C LEU A 71 -53.85 28.56 82.44
N THR A 72 -53.83 29.77 81.90
CA THR A 72 -55.03 30.58 81.61
C THR A 72 -56.00 29.90 80.65
N LEU A 73 -55.52 29.04 79.73
CA LEU A 73 -56.36 28.36 78.74
C LEU A 73 -57.15 27.17 79.31
N ILE A 74 -56.75 26.64 80.47
CA ILE A 74 -57.35 25.43 81.05
C ILE A 74 -58.39 25.76 82.12
N GLN A 75 -58.41 26.98 82.67
CA GLN A 75 -59.30 27.38 83.78
C GLN A 75 -60.81 27.28 83.47
N THR A 76 -61.21 27.15 82.20
CA THR A 76 -62.63 27.12 81.79
C THR A 76 -63.14 25.75 81.34
N LYS A 77 -62.29 24.72 81.21
CA LYS A 77 -62.68 23.39 80.67
C LYS A 77 -62.27 22.26 81.60
N LYS A 78 -63.17 21.30 81.83
CA LYS A 78 -62.95 20.12 82.70
C LYS A 78 -61.81 19.20 82.18
N SER A 79 -61.53 19.22 80.89
CA SER A 79 -60.40 18.53 80.25
C SER A 79 -60.12 19.14 78.87
N SER A 80 -58.87 19.14 78.42
CA SER A 80 -58.47 19.59 77.09
C SER A 80 -57.50 18.60 76.44
N THR A 81 -57.67 18.35 75.14
CA THR A 81 -56.79 17.50 74.32
C THR A 81 -55.84 18.38 73.50
N PHE A 82 -54.56 18.05 73.52
CA PHE A 82 -53.49 18.78 72.85
C PHE A 82 -52.73 17.84 71.90
N ARG A 83 -52.35 18.35 70.73
CA ARG A 83 -51.46 17.65 69.80
C ARG A 83 -50.02 17.92 70.20
N LEU A 84 -49.22 16.86 70.28
CA LEU A 84 -47.80 16.96 70.57
C LEU A 84 -47.07 17.43 69.30
N SER A 85 -46.22 18.44 69.42
CA SER A 85 -45.33 18.83 68.34
C SER A 85 -44.04 18.02 68.40
N ASP A 86 -43.49 17.68 67.23
CA ASP A 86 -42.16 17.08 67.07
C ASP A 86 -41.11 18.13 67.46
N THR A 87 -40.89 18.30 68.76
CA THR A 87 -39.90 19.25 69.28
C THR A 87 -38.54 18.55 69.33
N TYR A 88 -37.71 18.79 68.30
CA TYR A 88 -36.26 19.10 68.33
C TYR A 88 -35.66 18.80 66.94
N ASN A 89 -35.54 19.87 66.13
CA ASN A 89 -34.73 19.87 64.91
C ASN A 89 -33.24 19.73 65.27
N THR A 90 -32.64 18.60 64.95
CA THR A 90 -31.17 18.49 64.86
C THR A 90 -30.72 19.03 63.50
N PRO A 91 -29.73 19.95 63.43
CA PRO A 91 -29.28 20.53 62.18
C PRO A 91 -28.24 19.61 61.55
N ASP A 92 -28.66 18.51 60.93
CA ASP A 92 -27.83 17.84 59.93
C ASP A 92 -28.63 16.80 59.15
N ARG A 93 -28.99 17.16 57.90
CA ARG A 93 -29.07 16.23 56.76
C ARG A 93 -29.48 16.96 55.47
N LYS A 94 -28.50 17.13 54.59
CA LYS A 94 -28.74 17.28 53.16
C LYS A 94 -29.15 15.92 52.57
N LYS A 95 -30.11 15.97 51.64
CA LYS A 95 -30.55 14.93 50.69
C LYS A 95 -31.35 13.77 51.29
N GLN A 96 -32.68 13.80 51.11
CA GLN A 96 -33.46 12.68 50.54
C GLN A 96 -34.92 13.07 50.25
N SER A 97 -35.50 12.32 49.32
CA SER A 97 -36.72 12.49 48.52
C SER A 97 -38.07 12.63 49.23
N PRO A 98 -39.11 13.16 48.56
CA PRO A 98 -40.44 13.35 49.12
C PRO A 98 -41.29 12.10 48.93
N ASN A 99 -41.50 11.33 50.01
CA ASN A 99 -42.65 10.44 50.16
C ASN A 99 -42.75 10.02 51.62
N ARG A 100 -43.55 10.75 52.42
CA ARG A 100 -44.00 10.26 53.73
C ARG A 100 -45.52 10.29 53.79
N LEU A 101 -46.04 9.09 54.04
CA LEU A 101 -47.43 8.74 54.29
C LEU A 101 -47.96 9.47 55.53
N LYS A 102 -49.21 9.94 55.46
CA LYS A 102 -49.98 10.54 56.56
C LYS A 102 -50.18 9.51 57.69
N GLY A 103 -49.43 9.63 58.77
CA GLY A 103 -49.72 8.94 60.04
C GLY A 103 -50.53 9.84 60.97
N ASP A 104 -51.41 9.25 61.78
CA ASP A 104 -52.22 9.96 62.79
C ASP A 104 -51.33 10.77 63.76
N PRO A 105 -51.68 12.01 64.12
CA PRO A 105 -50.91 12.82 65.07
C PRO A 105 -51.02 12.28 66.50
N ALA A 106 -49.94 12.42 67.28
CA ALA A 106 -49.93 12.09 68.69
C ALA A 106 -50.72 13.11 69.52
N GLU A 107 -51.59 12.64 70.42
CA GLU A 107 -52.53 13.48 71.19
C GLU A 107 -52.53 13.11 72.68
N ILE A 108 -52.55 14.10 73.57
CA ILE A 108 -52.64 13.95 75.03
C ILE A 108 -53.84 14.73 75.58
N THR A 109 -54.61 14.12 76.49
CA THR A 109 -55.77 14.75 77.15
C THR A 109 -55.51 14.92 78.65
N ILE A 110 -55.59 16.14 79.16
CA ILE A 110 -55.26 16.50 80.55
C ILE A 110 -56.45 17.18 81.24
N ALA A 111 -56.69 16.88 82.51
CA ALA A 111 -57.67 17.54 83.39
C ALA A 111 -56.99 18.22 84.59
N LEU A 112 -57.48 19.40 84.98
CA LEU A 112 -57.04 20.16 86.16
C LEU A 112 -58.17 20.28 87.18
N LYS A 113 -57.86 20.04 88.46
CA LYS A 113 -58.81 20.22 89.58
C LYS A 113 -58.26 21.23 90.60
N SER A 114 -59.06 22.25 90.92
CA SER A 114 -58.71 23.31 91.90
C SER A 114 -59.25 22.97 93.30
N LEU A 115 -58.45 23.24 94.35
CA LEU A 115 -58.73 22.89 95.75
C LEU A 115 -58.84 24.15 96.64
N ILE A 116 -60.01 24.82 96.75
CA ILE A 116 -60.32 25.77 97.86
C ILE A 116 -61.81 25.73 98.25
N THR A 117 -62.04 25.74 99.57
CA THR A 117 -63.29 26.08 100.30
C THR A 117 -63.23 27.50 100.89
N PRO A 118 -64.31 28.31 100.89
CA PRO A 118 -64.30 29.69 101.38
C PRO A 118 -64.87 29.85 102.81
N GLU A 119 -64.30 30.74 103.63
CA GLU A 119 -64.93 31.22 104.87
C GLU A 119 -64.65 32.72 105.13
N GLU A 120 -65.60 33.35 105.82
CA GLU A 120 -66.05 34.74 105.73
C GLU A 120 -65.52 35.72 106.82
N VAL A 121 -65.30 36.99 106.42
CA VAL A 121 -65.89 38.27 106.94
C VAL A 121 -66.01 38.51 108.48
N LYS A 122 -65.60 39.70 108.98
CA LYS A 122 -66.47 40.76 109.59
C LYS A 122 -65.76 41.90 110.37
N LEU A 123 -66.31 43.10 110.09
CA LEU A 123 -66.29 44.40 110.77
C LEU A 123 -66.81 44.37 112.23
N THR A 124 -66.41 45.40 113.02
CA THR A 124 -67.25 46.22 113.93
C THR A 124 -66.42 47.44 114.40
N GLY A 125 -66.83 48.72 114.46
CA GLY A 125 -68.11 49.39 114.27
C GLY A 125 -68.67 49.95 115.59
N GLY A 126 -68.20 51.11 116.08
CA GLY A 126 -68.82 51.75 117.26
C GLY A 126 -68.07 52.91 117.93
N ALA A 127 -67.77 54.00 117.23
CA ALA A 127 -67.29 55.25 117.86
C ALA A 127 -67.51 56.49 116.95
N LEU A 128 -68.65 56.54 116.23
CA LEU A 128 -68.79 57.28 114.98
C LEU A 128 -69.67 58.54 115.04
N GLN A 129 -69.86 59.14 116.22
CA GLN A 129 -70.71 60.34 116.31
C GLN A 129 -70.11 61.53 117.07
N LYS A 130 -68.97 61.33 117.74
CA LYS A 130 -68.15 62.41 118.31
C LYS A 130 -66.88 62.69 117.51
N LYS A 131 -66.44 61.72 116.69
CA LYS A 131 -65.38 61.88 115.68
C LYS A 131 -65.85 62.59 114.42
N LEU A 132 -67.15 62.89 114.25
CA LEU A 132 -67.67 63.46 113.00
C LEU A 132 -67.33 64.95 112.84
N GLU A 133 -67.25 65.72 113.93
CA GLU A 133 -66.87 67.15 113.91
C GLU A 133 -65.35 67.35 113.90
N GLU A 134 -64.58 66.52 114.62
CA GLU A 134 -63.12 66.44 114.45
C GLU A 134 -62.74 65.89 113.07
N ALA A 135 -63.56 64.99 112.50
CA ALA A 135 -63.35 64.49 111.15
C ALA A 135 -63.59 65.56 110.09
N THR A 136 -64.49 66.53 110.27
CA THR A 136 -64.70 67.60 109.27
C THR A 136 -63.54 68.59 109.21
N GLU A 137 -62.93 68.93 110.34
CA GLU A 137 -61.74 69.80 110.38
C GLU A 137 -60.49 69.04 109.91
N MET A 138 -60.34 67.77 110.32
CA MET A 138 -59.37 66.85 109.70
C MET A 138 -59.67 66.61 108.21
N LEU A 139 -60.91 66.72 107.75
CA LEU A 139 -61.27 66.54 106.34
C LEU A 139 -60.75 67.71 105.51
N ASP A 140 -60.91 68.94 105.99
CA ASP A 140 -60.44 70.15 105.31
C ASP A 140 -58.91 70.25 105.32
N GLU A 141 -58.26 69.95 106.45
CA GLU A 141 -56.81 69.82 106.51
C GLU A 141 -56.33 68.66 105.64
N SER A 142 -57.04 67.53 105.64
CA SER A 142 -56.79 66.40 104.73
C SER A 142 -57.02 66.77 103.28
N TYR A 143 -57.99 67.63 102.93
CA TYR A 143 -58.22 68.08 101.56
C TYR A 143 -57.11 69.01 101.11
N LYS A 144 -56.62 69.89 101.98
CA LYS A 144 -55.48 70.75 101.70
C LYS A 144 -54.20 69.93 101.52
N SER A 145 -53.90 69.02 102.45
CA SER A 145 -52.77 68.09 102.32
C SER A 145 -52.92 67.15 101.12
N ARG A 146 -54.15 66.73 100.77
CA ARG A 146 -54.43 65.89 99.60
C ARG A 146 -54.24 66.68 98.31
N ARG A 147 -54.57 67.97 98.29
CA ARG A 147 -54.33 68.84 97.14
C ARG A 147 -52.85 69.16 96.96
N GLU A 148 -52.13 69.41 98.05
CA GLU A 148 -50.67 69.57 98.02
C GLU A 148 -49.98 68.27 97.59
N LEU A 149 -50.43 67.12 98.12
CA LEU A 149 -49.96 65.80 97.68
C LEU A 149 -50.32 65.54 96.23
N GLN A 150 -51.51 65.92 95.77
CA GLN A 150 -51.91 65.75 94.38
C GLN A 150 -51.06 66.61 93.44
N LEU A 151 -50.75 67.85 93.81
CA LEU A 151 -49.82 68.70 93.05
C LEU A 151 -48.41 68.09 93.04
N SER A 152 -47.95 67.53 94.17
CA SER A 152 -46.67 66.81 94.23
C SER A 152 -46.67 65.53 93.39
N ILE A 153 -47.80 64.81 93.34
CA ILE A 153 -47.99 63.64 92.48
C ILE A 153 -48.02 64.07 91.00
N GLU A 154 -48.71 65.15 90.66
CA GLU A 154 -48.75 65.71 89.31
C GLU A 154 -47.36 66.17 88.87
N GLU A 155 -46.59 66.80 89.75
CA GLU A 155 -45.21 67.20 89.47
C GLU A 155 -44.29 65.98 89.29
N THR A 156 -44.36 64.99 90.18
CA THR A 156 -43.55 63.77 90.07
C THR A 156 -43.94 62.90 88.88
N THR A 157 -45.24 62.82 88.53
CA THR A 157 -45.71 62.12 87.34
C THR A 157 -45.30 62.85 86.06
N GLN A 158 -45.29 64.18 86.06
CA GLN A 158 -44.75 64.97 84.95
C GLN A 158 -43.24 64.74 84.79
N GLN A 159 -42.47 64.78 85.88
CA GLN A 159 -41.04 64.46 85.88
C GLN A 159 -40.78 63.05 85.38
N LEU A 160 -41.55 62.05 85.83
CA LEU A 160 -41.46 60.67 85.35
C LEU A 160 -41.82 60.56 83.87
N SER A 161 -42.86 61.25 83.40
CA SER A 161 -43.23 61.31 81.99
C SER A 161 -42.07 61.86 81.14
N ASP A 162 -41.43 62.93 81.60
CA ASP A 162 -40.31 63.55 80.87
C ASP A 162 -39.05 62.66 80.92
N MET A 163 -38.81 61.95 82.03
CA MET A 163 -37.78 60.91 82.11
C MET A 163 -38.06 59.75 81.14
N ILE A 164 -39.30 59.27 81.05
CA ILE A 164 -39.70 58.21 80.11
C ILE A 164 -39.50 58.68 78.67
N LYS A 165 -39.92 59.90 78.33
CA LYS A 165 -39.69 60.48 76.99
C LYS A 165 -38.19 60.58 76.66
N ASN A 166 -37.37 60.98 77.64
CA ASN A 166 -35.93 61.03 77.46
C ASN A 166 -35.34 59.63 77.23
N GLN A 167 -35.77 58.64 78.01
CA GLN A 167 -35.36 57.24 77.81
C GLN A 167 -35.81 56.69 76.45
N ASP A 168 -37.03 57.00 76.01
CA ASP A 168 -37.54 56.59 74.69
C ASP A 168 -36.73 57.21 73.55
N ASN A 169 -36.34 58.49 73.68
CA ASN A 169 -35.46 59.15 72.72
C ASN A 169 -34.07 58.49 72.68
N ILE A 170 -33.49 58.16 73.83
CA ILE A 170 -32.21 57.44 73.92
C ILE A 170 -32.32 56.05 73.28
N ILE A 171 -33.40 55.31 73.53
CA ILE A 171 -33.64 53.99 72.92
C ILE A 171 -33.76 54.12 71.40
N LYS A 172 -34.52 55.11 70.90
CA LYS A 172 -34.64 55.38 69.46
C LYS A 172 -33.30 55.70 68.82
N GLN A 173 -32.46 56.50 69.48
CA GLN A 173 -31.10 56.76 69.02
C GLN A 173 -30.28 55.47 68.94
N TYR A 174 -30.26 54.66 69.99
CA TYR A 174 -29.54 53.37 69.99
C TYR A 174 -30.04 52.40 68.92
N LEU A 175 -31.36 52.36 68.66
CA LEU A 175 -31.93 51.54 67.59
C LEU A 175 -31.49 52.03 66.21
N SER A 176 -31.42 53.34 66.00
CA SER A 176 -30.90 53.93 64.77
C SER A 176 -29.42 53.60 64.56
N GLU A 177 -28.59 53.77 65.59
CA GLU A 177 -27.15 53.45 65.56
C GLU A 177 -26.90 51.95 65.32
N LYS A 178 -27.72 51.09 65.94
CA LYS A 178 -27.69 49.64 65.71
C LYS A 178 -28.03 49.29 64.27
N GLN A 179 -29.07 49.92 63.71
CA GLN A 179 -29.48 49.69 62.33
C GLN A 179 -28.39 50.14 61.34
N GLU A 180 -27.74 51.27 61.59
CA GLU A 180 -26.60 51.75 60.80
C GLU A 180 -25.39 50.80 60.90
N SER A 181 -25.14 50.24 62.08
CA SER A 181 -24.08 49.25 62.26
C SER A 181 -24.38 47.95 61.51
N LEU A 182 -25.65 47.50 61.50
CA LEU A 182 -26.08 46.32 60.74
C LEU A 182 -25.95 46.52 59.23
N THR A 183 -26.28 47.70 58.70
CA THR A 183 -26.09 47.98 57.27
C THR A 183 -24.61 48.01 56.90
N LYS A 184 -23.74 48.57 57.76
CA LYS A 184 -22.29 48.52 57.58
C LYS A 184 -21.76 47.08 57.57
N ILE A 185 -22.18 46.25 58.51
CA ILE A 185 -21.79 44.83 58.56
C ILE A 185 -22.22 44.11 57.29
N LYS A 186 -23.47 44.28 56.86
CA LYS A 186 -23.97 43.64 55.64
C LYS A 186 -23.17 44.05 54.40
N ASN A 187 -22.86 45.34 54.26
CA ASN A 187 -22.05 45.83 53.15
C ASN A 187 -20.62 45.23 53.16
N LEU A 188 -20.04 45.03 54.35
CA LEU A 188 -18.74 44.37 54.51
C LEU A 188 -18.81 42.88 54.19
N GLU A 189 -19.90 42.19 54.56
CA GLU A 189 -20.14 40.79 54.20
C GLU A 189 -20.27 40.61 52.69
N ASP A 190 -21.01 41.50 52.02
CA ASP A 190 -21.17 41.49 50.57
C ASP A 190 -19.82 41.77 49.87
N ALA A 191 -19.05 42.74 50.37
CA ALA A 191 -17.70 43.02 49.86
C ALA A 191 -16.74 41.83 50.06
N LEU A 192 -16.79 41.18 51.23
CA LEU A 192 -15.99 40.00 51.52
C LEU A 192 -16.39 38.81 50.63
N SER A 193 -17.69 38.62 50.39
CA SER A 193 -18.21 37.59 49.48
C SER A 193 -17.73 37.82 48.05
N TYR A 194 -17.76 39.07 47.60
CA TYR A 194 -17.24 39.47 46.30
C TYR A 194 -15.73 39.20 46.17
N GLU A 195 -14.91 39.58 47.16
CA GLU A 195 -13.47 39.30 47.13
C GLU A 195 -13.15 37.79 47.20
N LYS A 196 -13.94 37.00 47.95
CA LYS A 196 -13.83 35.54 47.93
C LYS A 196 -14.09 34.95 46.53
N SER A 197 -15.11 35.46 45.83
CA SER A 197 -15.42 35.01 44.46
C SER A 197 -14.28 35.31 43.48
N LYS A 198 -13.64 36.48 43.61
CA LYS A 198 -12.43 36.83 42.84
C LYS A 198 -11.27 35.90 43.16
N ALA A 199 -11.00 35.65 44.44
CA ALA A 199 -9.91 34.76 44.86
C ALA A 199 -10.09 33.33 44.31
N ILE A 200 -11.32 32.80 44.32
CA ILE A 200 -11.64 31.51 43.71
C ILE A 200 -11.38 31.52 42.20
N THR A 201 -11.78 32.59 41.52
CA THR A 201 -11.55 32.73 40.07
C THR A 201 -10.06 32.75 39.73
N VAL A 202 -9.25 33.46 40.52
CA VAL A 202 -7.79 33.48 40.35
C VAL A 202 -7.18 32.10 40.60
N LEU A 203 -7.65 31.38 41.62
CA LEU A 203 -7.17 30.03 41.92
C LEU A 203 -7.47 29.05 40.78
N LEU A 204 -8.68 29.09 40.20
CA LEU A 204 -9.01 28.26 39.04
C LEU A 204 -8.12 28.59 37.84
N LYS A 205 -7.87 29.87 37.58
CA LYS A 205 -6.98 30.30 36.49
C LYS A 205 -5.53 29.84 36.69
N ASN A 206 -5.05 29.79 37.94
CA ASN A 206 -3.73 29.26 38.23
C ASN A 206 -3.66 27.74 37.96
N GLN A 207 -4.71 26.98 38.31
CA GLN A 207 -4.77 25.55 37.99
C GLN A 207 -4.77 25.29 36.48
N GLU A 208 -5.49 26.12 35.71
CA GLU A 208 -5.46 26.05 34.23
C GLU A 208 -4.06 26.32 33.67
N LEU A 209 -3.35 27.33 34.21
CA LEU A 209 -1.98 27.65 33.81
C LEU A 209 -0.99 26.52 34.17
N GLU A 210 -1.13 25.89 35.33
CA GLU A 210 -0.31 24.74 35.72
C GLU A 210 -0.52 23.55 34.78
N ALA A 211 -1.77 23.25 34.41
CA ALA A 211 -2.07 22.21 33.43
C ALA A 211 -1.44 22.52 32.05
N LEU A 212 -1.46 23.80 31.64
CA LEU A 212 -0.84 24.24 30.39
C LEU A 212 0.68 24.07 30.42
N ILE A 213 1.32 24.42 31.54
CA ILE A 213 2.76 24.24 31.76
C ILE A 213 3.14 22.76 31.64
N ASP A 214 2.38 21.87 32.26
CA ASP A 214 2.68 20.44 32.22
C ASP A 214 2.49 19.86 30.81
N SER A 215 1.47 20.31 30.07
CA SER A 215 1.32 19.95 28.65
C SER A 215 2.48 20.45 27.78
N THR A 216 3.03 21.63 28.10
CA THR A 216 4.17 22.21 27.38
C THR A 216 5.47 21.45 27.70
N LYS A 217 5.64 20.97 28.93
CA LYS A 217 6.76 20.10 29.29
C LYS A 217 6.69 18.74 28.58
N THR A 218 5.49 18.20 28.38
CA THR A 218 5.35 16.95 27.62
C THR A 218 5.74 17.13 26.17
N THR A 219 5.30 18.21 25.51
CA THR A 219 5.70 18.49 24.13
C THR A 219 7.19 18.78 24.02
N GLU A 220 7.80 19.48 24.98
CA GLU A 220 9.27 19.69 25.01
C GLU A 220 10.06 18.36 25.06
N ARG A 221 9.57 17.37 25.82
CA ARG A 221 10.19 16.03 25.85
C ARG A 221 10.07 15.31 24.52
N GLU A 222 8.94 15.42 23.85
CA GLU A 222 8.72 14.87 22.52
C GLU A 222 9.66 15.51 21.50
N TYR A 223 9.82 16.84 21.52
CA TYR A 223 10.78 17.55 20.67
C TYR A 223 12.22 17.06 20.87
N LYS A 224 12.65 16.81 22.11
CA LYS A 224 13.99 16.26 22.40
C LYS A 224 14.19 14.84 21.86
N ILE A 225 13.14 14.04 21.76
CA ILE A 225 13.20 12.71 21.14
C ILE A 225 13.38 12.86 19.63
N VAL A 226 12.61 13.76 19.01
CA VAL A 226 12.71 14.06 17.57
C VAL A 226 14.10 14.60 17.21
N GLU A 227 14.67 15.47 18.03
CA GLU A 227 16.01 16.03 17.83
C GLU A 227 17.09 14.93 17.83
N LYS A 228 17.03 13.98 18.78
CA LYS A 228 17.95 12.82 18.80
C LYS A 228 17.79 11.93 17.58
N TRP A 229 16.55 11.70 17.14
CA TRP A 229 16.29 10.90 15.94
C TRP A 229 16.84 11.59 14.69
N TYR A 230 16.69 12.92 14.60
CA TYR A 230 17.27 13.72 13.53
C TYR A 230 18.81 13.62 13.50
N GLU A 231 19.48 13.72 14.65
CA GLU A 231 20.94 13.50 14.74
C GLU A 231 21.36 12.10 14.29
N GLU A 232 20.61 11.06 14.67
CA GLU A 232 20.91 9.68 14.27
C GLU A 232 20.74 9.48 12.75
N VAL A 233 19.68 10.05 12.16
CA VAL A 233 19.45 10.02 10.71
C VAL A 233 20.56 10.78 9.97
N ASN A 234 21.00 11.91 10.50
CA ASN A 234 22.06 12.71 9.89
C ASN A 234 23.40 11.96 9.90
N ASN A 235 23.77 11.33 11.03
CA ASN A 235 24.96 10.50 11.13
C ASN A 235 24.94 9.32 10.15
N LYS A 236 23.79 8.64 10.00
CA LYS A 236 23.63 7.56 9.00
C LYS A 236 23.78 8.08 7.58
N THR A 237 23.27 9.28 7.30
CA THR A 237 23.38 9.91 5.98
C THR A 237 24.84 10.21 5.64
N ASP A 238 25.62 10.69 6.62
CA ASP A 238 27.05 10.93 6.46
C ASP A 238 27.82 9.62 6.21
N ASP A 239 27.53 8.56 6.97
CA ASP A 239 28.12 7.23 6.75
C ASP A 239 27.82 6.68 5.36
N PHE A 240 26.58 6.80 4.89
CA PHE A 240 26.20 6.40 3.53
C PHE A 240 26.94 7.22 2.47
N THR A 241 27.10 8.53 2.69
CA THR A 241 27.84 9.41 1.79
C THR A 241 29.32 9.02 1.72
N MET A 242 29.94 8.67 2.86
CA MET A 242 31.32 8.16 2.89
C MET A 242 31.45 6.82 2.13
N GLN A 243 30.50 5.90 2.31
CA GLN A 243 30.49 4.61 1.59
C GLN A 243 30.32 4.81 0.08
N GLN A 244 29.42 5.71 -0.33
CA GLN A 244 29.19 6.04 -1.74
C GLN A 244 30.45 6.61 -2.38
N ASN A 245 31.12 7.56 -1.72
CA ASN A 245 32.35 8.15 -2.22
C ASN A 245 33.48 7.11 -2.34
N SER A 246 33.61 6.22 -1.34
CA SER A 246 34.58 5.12 -1.41
C SER A 246 34.33 4.18 -2.60
N LEU A 247 33.06 3.89 -2.91
CA LEU A 247 32.71 3.07 -4.07
C LEU A 247 33.01 3.79 -5.39
N ILE A 248 32.70 5.09 -5.47
CA ILE A 248 33.02 5.92 -6.63
C ILE A 248 34.53 5.92 -6.90
N ASP A 249 35.36 6.05 -5.86
CA ASP A 249 36.82 6.06 -6.01
C ASP A 249 37.35 4.69 -6.46
N LYS A 250 36.81 3.59 -5.94
CA LYS A 250 37.14 2.23 -6.42
C LYS A 250 36.75 2.03 -7.88
N MET A 251 35.58 2.50 -8.29
CA MET A 251 35.14 2.43 -9.68
C MET A 251 36.03 3.27 -10.60
N LYS A 252 36.43 4.47 -10.18
CA LYS A 252 37.37 5.31 -10.95
C LYS A 252 38.73 4.63 -11.12
N ALA A 253 39.28 4.05 -10.05
CA ALA A 253 40.54 3.31 -10.11
C ALA A 253 40.45 2.13 -11.07
N SER A 254 39.39 1.31 -10.97
CA SER A 254 39.17 0.19 -11.88
C SER A 254 38.99 0.65 -13.33
N ASN A 255 38.29 1.76 -13.57
CA ASN A 255 38.12 2.31 -14.92
C ASN A 255 39.45 2.80 -15.52
N ILE A 256 40.34 3.38 -14.72
CA ILE A 256 41.70 3.74 -15.16
C ILE A 256 42.48 2.49 -15.56
N GLU A 257 42.47 1.43 -14.75
CA GLU A 257 43.12 0.15 -15.10
C GLU A 257 42.58 -0.46 -16.39
N PHE A 258 41.26 -0.39 -16.61
CA PHE A 258 40.65 -0.85 -17.86
C PHE A 258 41.09 -0.03 -19.07
N GLN A 259 41.20 1.30 -18.92
CA GLN A 259 41.70 2.18 -19.98
C GLN A 259 43.16 1.91 -20.31
N GLU A 260 44.00 1.67 -19.30
CA GLU A 260 45.41 1.32 -19.49
C GLU A 260 45.54 -0.02 -20.25
N ARG A 261 44.81 -1.06 -19.84
CA ARG A 261 44.80 -2.34 -20.58
C ARG A 261 44.27 -2.21 -22.00
N ALA A 262 43.24 -1.39 -22.21
CA ALA A 262 42.71 -1.14 -23.54
C ALA A 262 43.77 -0.47 -24.45
N ALA A 263 44.52 0.49 -23.91
CA ALA A 263 45.63 1.13 -24.62
C ALA A 263 46.77 0.13 -24.94
N GLU A 264 47.11 -0.76 -24.00
CA GLU A 264 48.09 -1.83 -24.24
C GLU A 264 47.66 -2.79 -25.35
N TYR A 265 46.39 -3.23 -25.34
CA TYR A 265 45.86 -4.08 -26.39
C TYR A 265 45.83 -3.38 -27.75
N GLN A 266 45.49 -2.10 -27.78
CA GLN A 266 45.52 -1.29 -28.99
C GLN A 266 46.94 -1.19 -29.57
N ALA A 267 47.94 -0.92 -28.74
CA ALA A 267 49.34 -0.89 -29.16
C ALA A 267 49.81 -2.26 -29.71
N LYS A 268 49.36 -3.36 -29.09
CA LYS A 268 49.66 -4.72 -29.56
C LYS A 268 49.02 -5.02 -30.91
N ILE A 269 47.78 -4.58 -31.14
CA ILE A 269 47.08 -4.70 -32.43
C ILE A 269 47.86 -3.95 -33.51
N GLU A 270 48.32 -2.73 -33.22
CA GLU A 270 49.10 -1.92 -34.16
C GLU A 270 50.46 -2.56 -34.50
N SER A 271 51.15 -3.13 -33.50
CA SER A 271 52.38 -3.91 -33.72
C SER A 271 52.13 -5.11 -34.64
N LEU A 272 51.10 -5.91 -34.36
CA LEU A 272 50.77 -7.08 -35.18
C LEU A 272 50.32 -6.71 -36.60
N ALA A 273 49.64 -5.57 -36.76
CA ALA A 273 49.28 -5.04 -38.07
C ALA A 273 50.53 -4.65 -38.88
N ASN A 274 51.52 -4.04 -38.25
CA ASN A 274 52.82 -3.75 -38.87
C ASN A 274 53.57 -5.03 -39.24
N ASP A 275 53.62 -6.03 -38.36
CA ASP A 275 54.27 -7.32 -38.64
C ASP A 275 53.59 -8.03 -39.82
N LYS A 276 52.25 -8.04 -39.85
CA LYS A 276 51.47 -8.57 -40.98
C LYS A 276 51.81 -7.84 -42.28
N MET A 277 51.96 -6.52 -42.26
CA MET A 277 52.32 -5.73 -43.44
C MET A 277 53.75 -6.08 -43.92
N ILE A 278 54.70 -6.25 -43.01
CA ILE A 278 56.07 -6.67 -43.33
C ILE A 278 56.04 -8.06 -43.98
N LEU A 279 55.36 -9.03 -43.37
CA LEU A 279 55.23 -10.38 -43.89
C LEU A 279 54.56 -10.41 -45.27
N MET A 280 53.53 -9.60 -45.51
CA MET A 280 52.90 -9.49 -46.83
C MET A 280 53.90 -8.99 -47.89
N LYS A 281 54.72 -7.98 -47.58
CA LYS A 281 55.78 -7.51 -48.49
C LYS A 281 56.82 -8.59 -48.77
N THR A 282 57.20 -9.38 -47.75
CA THR A 282 58.12 -10.51 -47.92
C THR A 282 57.53 -11.59 -48.82
N ILE A 283 56.25 -11.94 -48.63
CA ILE A 283 55.53 -12.90 -49.48
C ILE A 283 55.49 -12.41 -50.93
N GLU A 284 55.16 -11.14 -51.17
CA GLU A 284 55.18 -10.55 -52.51
C GLU A 284 56.58 -10.60 -53.14
N GLY A 285 57.63 -10.34 -52.36
CA GLY A 285 59.02 -10.46 -52.79
C GLY A 285 59.37 -11.88 -53.24
N LEU A 286 59.06 -12.87 -52.39
CA LEU A 286 59.30 -14.28 -52.68
C LEU A 286 58.48 -14.79 -53.87
N GLN A 287 57.24 -14.30 -54.05
CA GLN A 287 56.41 -14.64 -55.21
C GLN A 287 57.04 -14.12 -56.52
N LYS A 288 57.60 -12.91 -56.51
CA LYS A 288 58.32 -12.36 -57.68
C LYS A 288 59.57 -13.17 -57.98
N GLU A 289 60.34 -13.52 -56.96
CA GLU A 289 61.54 -14.36 -57.12
C GLU A 289 61.19 -15.74 -57.68
N ASN A 290 60.18 -16.39 -57.13
CA ASN A 290 59.71 -17.71 -57.59
C ASN A 290 59.18 -17.64 -59.03
N HIS A 291 58.52 -16.54 -59.42
CA HIS A 291 58.11 -16.32 -60.80
C HIS A 291 59.30 -16.16 -61.75
N ASN A 292 60.37 -15.48 -61.32
CA ASN A 292 61.59 -15.32 -62.11
C ASN A 292 62.34 -16.66 -62.25
N LEU A 293 62.51 -17.40 -61.15
CA LEU A 293 63.10 -18.74 -61.17
C LEU A 293 62.31 -19.70 -62.06
N LYS A 294 60.98 -19.61 -62.08
CA LYS A 294 60.14 -20.41 -62.97
C LYS A 294 60.41 -20.07 -64.45
N LYS A 295 60.51 -18.79 -64.80
CA LYS A 295 60.88 -18.37 -66.17
C LYS A 295 62.26 -18.87 -66.58
N GLU A 296 63.22 -18.82 -65.66
CA GLU A 296 64.57 -19.33 -65.90
C GLU A 296 64.56 -20.85 -66.10
N ASN A 297 63.81 -21.58 -65.28
CA ASN A 297 63.66 -23.03 -65.42
C ASN A 297 62.95 -23.41 -66.73
N ASP A 298 61.94 -22.67 -67.15
CA ASP A 298 61.26 -22.85 -68.44
C ASP A 298 62.23 -22.59 -69.61
N HIS A 299 63.08 -21.56 -69.49
CA HIS A 299 64.13 -21.25 -70.46
C HIS A 299 65.15 -22.39 -70.57
N LEU A 300 65.72 -22.83 -69.45
CA LEU A 300 66.66 -23.95 -69.38
C LEU A 300 66.04 -25.26 -69.90
N SER A 301 64.76 -25.52 -69.60
CA SER A 301 64.04 -26.68 -70.13
C SER A 301 63.91 -26.64 -71.65
N SER A 302 63.65 -25.46 -72.23
CA SER A 302 63.63 -25.26 -73.68
C SER A 302 65.03 -25.47 -74.30
N GLU A 303 66.10 -24.99 -73.65
CA GLU A 303 67.47 -25.23 -74.12
C GLU A 303 67.86 -26.71 -74.05
N LEU A 304 67.49 -27.39 -72.97
CA LEU A 304 67.67 -28.83 -72.81
C LEU A 304 66.96 -29.60 -73.93
N LEU A 305 65.74 -29.22 -74.28
CA LEU A 305 64.99 -29.84 -75.37
C LEU A 305 65.70 -29.67 -76.72
N LYS A 306 66.23 -28.47 -77.00
CA LYS A 306 67.04 -28.19 -78.20
C LYS A 306 68.34 -29.00 -78.24
N ALA A 307 68.98 -29.20 -77.09
CA ALA A 307 70.17 -30.04 -76.99
C ALA A 307 69.83 -31.52 -77.25
N LYS A 308 68.75 -32.03 -76.65
CA LYS A 308 68.25 -33.39 -76.87
C LYS A 308 67.90 -33.63 -78.34
N SER A 309 67.24 -32.70 -79.02
CA SER A 309 66.92 -32.84 -80.44
C SER A 309 68.18 -32.87 -81.33
N LYS A 310 69.23 -32.12 -80.96
CA LYS A 310 70.52 -32.17 -81.67
C LYS A 310 71.24 -33.49 -81.45
N ILE A 311 71.24 -34.03 -80.23
CA ILE A 311 71.83 -35.34 -79.91
C ILE A 311 71.13 -36.44 -80.73
N ALA A 312 69.80 -36.48 -80.72
CA ALA A 312 69.04 -37.45 -81.51
C ALA A 312 69.34 -37.37 -83.02
N ALA A 313 69.53 -36.16 -83.56
CA ALA A 313 69.92 -35.98 -84.97
C ALA A 313 71.34 -36.50 -85.27
N MET A 314 72.29 -36.26 -84.37
CA MET A 314 73.67 -36.77 -84.49
C MET A 314 73.72 -38.30 -84.35
N GLU A 315 72.95 -38.87 -83.43
CA GLU A 315 72.81 -40.32 -83.27
C GLU A 315 72.23 -40.97 -84.54
N GLY A 316 71.20 -40.36 -85.13
CA GLY A 316 70.65 -40.80 -86.41
C GLY A 316 71.69 -40.79 -87.55
N GLN A 317 72.51 -39.75 -87.62
CA GLN A 317 73.61 -39.67 -88.61
C GLN A 317 74.72 -40.70 -88.35
N ALA A 318 75.07 -40.96 -87.08
CA ALA A 318 76.08 -41.94 -86.73
C ALA A 318 75.64 -43.37 -87.11
N ILE A 319 74.37 -43.72 -86.86
CA ILE A 319 73.77 -45.00 -87.24
C ILE A 319 73.78 -45.16 -88.77
N HIS A 320 73.42 -44.11 -89.52
CA HIS A 320 73.47 -44.12 -90.98
C HIS A 320 74.88 -44.38 -91.53
N ASN A 321 75.89 -43.71 -90.98
CA ASN A 321 77.28 -43.88 -91.39
C ASN A 321 77.84 -45.27 -91.04
N LEU A 322 77.42 -45.86 -89.91
CA LEU A 322 77.77 -47.24 -89.54
C LEU A 322 77.16 -48.26 -90.51
N ALA A 323 75.90 -48.09 -90.89
CA ALA A 323 75.23 -48.94 -91.87
C ALA A 323 75.91 -48.87 -93.25
N GLN A 324 76.38 -47.69 -93.65
CA GLN A 324 77.09 -47.49 -94.92
C GLN A 324 78.46 -48.19 -94.92
N ARG A 325 79.23 -48.10 -93.82
CA ARG A 325 80.51 -48.81 -93.67
C ARG A 325 80.37 -50.32 -93.67
N TYR A 326 79.33 -50.85 -93.02
CA TYR A 326 79.04 -52.30 -93.07
C TYR A 326 78.78 -52.80 -94.50
N LYS A 327 78.11 -51.99 -95.32
CA LYS A 327 77.82 -52.31 -96.72
C LYS A 327 79.06 -52.25 -97.61
N GLU A 328 80.02 -51.38 -97.31
CA GLU A 328 81.32 -51.32 -98.00
C GLU A 328 82.23 -52.51 -97.65
N THR A 329 82.20 -52.97 -96.40
CA THR A 329 82.94 -54.18 -95.98
C THR A 329 82.39 -55.47 -96.61
N GLU A 330 81.07 -55.58 -96.77
CA GLU A 330 80.44 -56.74 -97.44
C GLU A 330 80.80 -56.80 -98.95
N LEU A 331 80.89 -55.64 -99.60
CA LEU A 331 81.25 -55.54 -101.02
C LEU A 331 82.73 -55.87 -101.29
N THR A 332 83.62 -55.56 -100.35
CA THR A 332 85.06 -55.83 -100.47
C THR A 332 85.42 -57.30 -100.22
N GLU A 333 84.66 -58.02 -99.39
CA GLU A 333 84.79 -59.49 -99.25
C GLU A 333 84.23 -60.25 -100.46
N ARG A 334 83.15 -59.75 -101.08
CA ARG A 334 82.63 -60.34 -102.33
C ARG A 334 83.60 -60.20 -103.51
N LEU A 335 84.36 -59.12 -103.59
CA LEU A 335 85.31 -58.90 -104.68
C LEU A 335 86.50 -59.88 -104.63
N LYS A 336 87.03 -60.14 -103.42
CA LYS A 336 88.12 -61.11 -103.20
C LYS A 336 87.71 -62.57 -103.45
N THR A 337 86.44 -62.89 -103.23
CA THR A 337 85.90 -64.23 -103.49
C THR A 337 85.56 -64.46 -104.96
N THR A 338 85.21 -63.40 -105.71
CA THR A 338 84.99 -63.52 -107.16
C THR A 338 86.28 -63.69 -107.98
N GLU A 339 87.39 -63.11 -107.55
CA GLU A 339 88.68 -63.23 -108.24
C GLU A 339 89.31 -64.63 -108.13
N SER A 340 89.09 -65.34 -107.00
CA SER A 340 89.52 -66.74 -106.85
C SER A 340 88.63 -67.71 -107.63
N LEU A 341 87.35 -67.38 -107.82
CA LEU A 341 86.36 -68.20 -108.53
C LEU A 341 86.53 -68.16 -110.06
N VAL A 342 86.98 -67.03 -110.63
CA VAL A 342 87.20 -66.89 -112.08
C VAL A 342 88.36 -67.78 -112.58
N ILE A 343 89.32 -68.09 -111.72
CA ILE A 343 90.45 -68.98 -112.04
C ILE A 343 90.02 -70.45 -112.00
N SER A 344 89.14 -70.86 -111.06
CA SER A 344 88.63 -72.23 -111.00
C SER A 344 87.54 -72.53 -112.03
N LEU A 345 86.69 -71.55 -112.38
CA LEU A 345 85.59 -71.72 -113.35
C LEU A 345 86.07 -71.92 -114.80
N LYS A 346 87.26 -71.46 -115.17
CA LYS A 346 87.86 -71.78 -116.50
C LYS A 346 88.25 -73.26 -116.64
N GLU A 347 88.56 -73.93 -115.52
CA GLU A 347 88.94 -75.34 -115.47
C GLU A 347 87.73 -76.28 -115.25
N GLU A 348 86.61 -75.75 -114.77
CA GLU A 348 85.34 -76.45 -114.64
C GLU A 348 84.43 -76.30 -115.86
N LEU A 349 84.52 -75.22 -116.65
CA LEU A 349 83.75 -75.04 -117.89
C LEU A 349 84.07 -76.11 -118.96
N ALA A 350 85.31 -76.61 -118.98
CA ALA A 350 85.73 -77.71 -119.86
C ALA A 350 85.20 -79.09 -119.39
N ARG A 351 84.92 -79.24 -118.09
CA ARG A 351 84.41 -80.49 -117.49
C ARG A 351 82.86 -80.52 -117.41
N ALA A 352 82.22 -79.35 -117.27
CA ALA A 352 80.77 -79.19 -117.19
C ALA A 352 80.05 -79.31 -118.55
N SER A 353 80.73 -79.07 -119.68
CA SER A 353 80.18 -79.26 -121.04
C SER A 353 79.81 -80.72 -121.34
N ILE A 354 80.53 -81.67 -120.72
CA ILE A 354 80.32 -83.11 -120.88
C ILE A 354 79.26 -83.62 -119.87
N ALA A 355 79.20 -83.06 -118.66
CA ALA A 355 78.26 -83.46 -117.61
C ALA A 355 76.85 -82.85 -117.74
N ASN A 356 76.69 -81.68 -118.37
CA ASN A 356 75.38 -81.01 -118.50
C ASN A 356 74.43 -81.66 -119.51
N LYS A 357 74.92 -82.56 -120.38
CA LYS A 357 74.06 -83.37 -121.26
C LYS A 357 73.38 -84.52 -120.51
N GLU A 358 73.95 -84.94 -119.38
CA GLU A 358 73.45 -86.05 -118.55
C GLU A 358 72.63 -85.56 -117.34
N HIS A 359 72.87 -84.33 -116.86
CA HIS A 359 72.12 -83.75 -115.74
C HIS A 359 70.74 -83.19 -116.12
N LEU A 360 70.52 -82.83 -117.40
CA LEU A 360 69.23 -82.33 -117.90
C LEU A 360 68.12 -83.41 -117.86
N ASN A 361 68.50 -84.69 -118.00
CA ASN A 361 67.57 -85.81 -117.93
C ASN A 361 67.21 -86.23 -116.49
N LYS A 362 68.00 -85.83 -115.48
CA LYS A 362 67.74 -86.09 -114.05
C LYS A 362 66.93 -84.99 -113.36
N LEU A 363 66.92 -83.75 -113.88
CA LEU A 363 66.12 -82.64 -113.31
C LEU A 363 64.61 -82.76 -113.58
N ILE A 364 64.21 -83.43 -114.67
CA ILE A 364 62.80 -83.60 -115.04
C ILE A 364 62.09 -84.56 -114.05
N SER A 365 62.79 -85.54 -113.46
CA SER A 365 62.23 -86.45 -112.45
C SER A 365 62.17 -85.86 -111.03
N GLY A 366 63.07 -84.94 -110.67
CA GLY A 366 63.09 -84.31 -109.34
C GLY A 366 62.01 -83.24 -109.13
N LYS A 367 61.62 -82.52 -110.19
CA LYS A 367 60.59 -81.48 -110.14
C LYS A 367 59.22 -81.99 -109.67
N ASN A 368 58.89 -83.25 -109.97
CA ASN A 368 57.60 -83.83 -109.61
C ASN A 368 57.52 -84.28 -108.13
N GLN A 369 58.65 -84.49 -107.46
CA GLN A 369 58.68 -84.87 -106.04
C GLN A 369 58.49 -83.64 -105.11
N VAL A 370 59.11 -82.52 -105.45
CA VAL A 370 59.05 -81.25 -104.67
C VAL A 370 57.63 -80.65 -104.66
N LEU A 371 56.82 -80.96 -105.68
CA LEU A 371 55.43 -80.49 -105.76
C LEU A 371 54.50 -81.19 -104.76
N ILE A 372 54.86 -82.39 -104.29
CA ILE A 372 54.13 -83.15 -103.28
C ILE A 372 54.48 -82.62 -101.88
N ASP A 373 55.75 -82.33 -101.62
CA ASP A 373 56.23 -81.85 -100.32
C ASP A 373 55.75 -80.42 -99.98
N ASN A 374 55.51 -79.58 -101.00
CA ASN A 374 55.01 -78.21 -100.82
C ASN A 374 53.53 -78.16 -100.36
N ASN A 375 52.73 -79.16 -100.76
CA ASN A 375 51.33 -79.27 -100.32
C ASN A 375 51.24 -79.74 -98.85
N ASP A 376 52.20 -80.53 -98.38
CA ASP A 376 52.22 -81.05 -96.99
C ASP A 376 52.66 -79.97 -95.97
N LEU A 377 53.50 -79.01 -96.40
CA LEU A 377 53.90 -77.85 -95.59
C LEU A 377 52.79 -76.79 -95.48
N GLN A 378 51.99 -76.57 -96.53
CA GLN A 378 50.81 -75.68 -96.46
C GLN A 378 49.75 -76.18 -95.46
N SER A 379 49.61 -77.49 -95.27
CA SER A 379 48.72 -78.11 -94.26
C SER A 379 49.19 -77.88 -92.81
N LYS A 380 50.51 -77.77 -92.58
CA LYS A 380 51.09 -77.50 -91.25
C LYS A 380 51.01 -76.01 -90.87
N LEU A 381 51.12 -75.11 -91.85
CA LEU A 381 51.01 -73.67 -91.63
C LEU A 381 49.60 -73.28 -91.13
N ALA A 382 48.56 -73.85 -91.75
CA ALA A 382 47.16 -73.62 -91.36
C ALA A 382 46.79 -74.11 -89.95
N LYS A 383 47.56 -75.06 -89.37
CA LYS A 383 47.34 -75.53 -87.98
C LYS A 383 47.96 -74.59 -86.95
N ASN A 384 49.09 -73.97 -87.27
CA ASN A 384 49.74 -73.01 -86.35
C ASN A 384 48.98 -71.68 -86.30
N ASP A 385 48.43 -71.21 -87.43
CA ASP A 385 47.60 -69.98 -87.46
C ASP A 385 46.33 -70.14 -86.62
N LYS A 386 45.77 -71.36 -86.54
CA LYS A 386 44.63 -71.66 -85.66
C LYS A 386 45.00 -71.65 -84.17
N SER A 387 46.19 -72.13 -83.82
CA SER A 387 46.69 -72.08 -82.44
C SER A 387 47.06 -70.66 -82.00
N LEU A 388 47.45 -69.79 -82.92
CA LEU A 388 47.74 -68.39 -82.64
C LEU A 388 46.45 -67.62 -82.29
N GLY A 389 45.38 -67.84 -83.08
CA GLY A 389 44.07 -67.22 -82.83
C GLY A 389 43.43 -67.64 -81.50
N GLU A 390 43.66 -68.88 -81.03
CA GLU A 390 43.20 -69.33 -79.71
C GLU A 390 43.92 -68.58 -78.56
N LYS A 391 45.20 -68.24 -78.73
CA LYS A 391 45.98 -67.49 -77.74
C LYS A 391 45.68 -65.99 -77.75
N GLU A 392 45.31 -65.43 -78.89
CA GLU A 392 44.83 -64.04 -78.99
C GLU A 392 43.48 -63.86 -78.27
N ILE A 393 42.57 -64.83 -78.37
CA ILE A 393 41.30 -64.82 -77.62
C ILE A 393 41.54 -64.93 -76.11
N GLU A 394 42.53 -65.72 -75.67
CA GLU A 394 42.91 -65.83 -74.25
C GLU A 394 43.48 -64.51 -73.71
N LEU A 395 44.27 -63.80 -74.52
CA LEU A 395 44.81 -62.47 -74.17
C LEU A 395 43.70 -61.41 -74.06
N GLU A 396 42.74 -61.42 -74.98
CA GLU A 396 41.58 -60.51 -74.98
C GLU A 396 40.72 -60.69 -73.71
N ASN A 397 40.54 -61.95 -73.26
CA ASN A 397 39.81 -62.26 -72.04
C ASN A 397 40.54 -61.77 -70.78
N LEU A 398 41.87 -61.89 -70.73
CA LEU A 398 42.68 -61.37 -69.61
C LEU A 398 42.68 -59.83 -69.56
N ILE A 399 42.62 -59.16 -70.71
CA ILE A 399 42.47 -57.69 -70.80
C ILE A 399 41.09 -57.25 -70.28
N GLN A 400 40.03 -57.99 -70.60
CA GLN A 400 38.69 -57.75 -70.04
C GLN A 400 38.61 -57.97 -68.52
N GLU A 401 39.37 -58.93 -67.98
CA GLU A 401 39.42 -59.18 -66.55
C GLU A 401 40.19 -58.08 -65.81
N ASN A 402 41.31 -57.61 -66.38
CA ASN A 402 42.11 -56.53 -65.81
C ASN A 402 41.35 -55.18 -65.80
N THR A 403 40.53 -54.92 -66.82
CA THR A 403 39.66 -53.74 -66.85
C THR A 403 38.54 -53.78 -65.81
N LYS A 404 38.00 -54.97 -65.48
CA LYS A 404 37.06 -55.14 -64.35
C LYS A 404 37.72 -54.88 -62.99
N LEU A 405 38.96 -55.34 -62.81
CA LEU A 405 39.72 -55.09 -61.58
C LEU A 405 40.04 -53.61 -61.40
N LEU A 406 40.40 -52.89 -62.47
CA LEU A 406 40.61 -51.45 -62.46
C LEU A 406 39.33 -50.67 -62.13
N ALA A 407 38.17 -51.11 -62.62
CA ALA A 407 36.88 -50.51 -62.27
C ALA A 407 36.53 -50.71 -60.77
N ASN A 408 36.88 -51.86 -60.20
CA ASN A 408 36.70 -52.12 -58.77
C ASN A 408 37.63 -51.26 -57.89
N ILE A 409 38.87 -51.03 -58.32
CA ILE A 409 39.81 -50.13 -57.61
C ILE A 409 39.26 -48.71 -57.58
N ALA A 410 38.77 -48.19 -58.71
CA ALA A 410 38.15 -46.86 -58.78
C ALA A 410 36.91 -46.74 -57.87
N CYS A 411 36.11 -47.80 -57.75
CA CYS A 411 34.96 -47.84 -56.83
C CYS A 411 35.38 -47.80 -55.35
N MET A 412 36.51 -48.43 -55.00
CA MET A 412 37.05 -48.38 -53.64
C MET A 412 37.68 -47.02 -53.29
N GLU A 413 38.33 -46.37 -54.25
CA GLU A 413 38.88 -45.02 -54.09
C GLU A 413 37.77 -43.98 -53.83
N GLN A 414 36.63 -44.11 -54.52
CA GLN A 414 35.46 -43.25 -54.29
C GLN A 414 34.89 -43.44 -52.87
N HIS A 415 34.95 -44.65 -52.31
CA HIS A 415 34.55 -44.92 -50.92
C HIS A 415 35.51 -44.33 -49.88
N LEU A 416 36.80 -44.24 -50.20
CA LEU A 416 37.78 -43.60 -49.31
C LEU A 416 37.58 -42.08 -49.28
N CYS A 417 37.29 -41.42 -50.41
CA CYS A 417 36.93 -40.00 -50.42
C CYS A 417 35.70 -39.69 -49.55
N VAL A 418 34.63 -40.49 -49.64
CA VAL A 418 33.43 -40.30 -48.80
C VAL A 418 33.74 -40.46 -47.31
N LYS A 419 34.68 -41.35 -46.95
CA LYS A 419 35.11 -41.57 -45.57
C LYS A 419 35.94 -40.40 -45.03
N GLU A 420 36.74 -39.76 -45.87
CA GLU A 420 37.57 -38.62 -45.51
C GLU A 420 36.74 -37.33 -45.34
N ASP A 421 35.75 -37.13 -46.21
CA ASP A 421 34.74 -36.06 -46.07
C ASP A 421 33.89 -36.25 -44.79
N SER A 422 33.54 -37.50 -44.46
CA SER A 422 32.82 -37.81 -43.21
C SER A 422 33.65 -37.48 -41.96
N ASN A 423 34.98 -37.60 -42.02
CA ASN A 423 35.86 -37.24 -40.91
C ASN A 423 36.03 -35.72 -40.78
N GLN A 424 36.09 -34.98 -41.89
CA GLN A 424 36.09 -33.51 -41.87
C GLN A 424 34.79 -32.94 -41.30
N ILE A 425 33.64 -33.58 -41.57
CA ILE A 425 32.35 -33.21 -40.97
C ILE A 425 32.37 -33.46 -39.45
N MET A 426 32.95 -34.58 -38.99
CA MET A 426 33.09 -34.89 -37.57
C MET A 426 33.98 -33.87 -36.83
N ASP A 427 35.10 -33.47 -37.43
CA ASP A 427 35.99 -32.45 -36.86
C ASP A 427 35.30 -31.06 -36.81
N SER A 428 34.52 -30.72 -37.84
CA SER A 428 33.72 -29.49 -37.87
C SER A 428 32.60 -29.47 -36.81
N MET A 429 32.01 -30.64 -36.53
CA MET A 429 31.04 -30.82 -35.45
C MET A 429 31.69 -30.73 -34.08
N GLU A 430 32.91 -31.23 -33.91
CA GLU A 430 33.63 -31.13 -32.63
C GLU A 430 34.00 -29.67 -32.30
N ILE A 431 34.35 -28.88 -33.31
CA ILE A 431 34.59 -27.43 -33.17
C ILE A 431 33.29 -26.71 -32.80
N SER A 432 32.16 -27.03 -33.44
CA SER A 432 30.85 -26.47 -33.07
C SER A 432 30.39 -26.88 -31.67
N LEU A 433 30.67 -28.10 -31.22
CA LEU A 433 30.35 -28.55 -29.86
C LEU A 433 31.21 -27.84 -28.81
N LYS A 434 32.46 -27.48 -29.13
CA LYS A 434 33.31 -26.66 -28.26
C LYS A 434 32.82 -25.21 -28.18
N SER A 435 32.37 -24.61 -29.28
CA SER A 435 31.81 -23.25 -29.24
C SER A 435 30.48 -23.20 -28.47
N LEU A 436 29.60 -24.19 -28.67
CA LEU A 436 28.35 -24.32 -27.91
C LEU A 436 28.59 -24.56 -26.42
N ARG A 437 29.64 -25.30 -26.03
CA ARG A 437 30.00 -25.48 -24.61
C ARG A 437 30.51 -24.19 -23.97
N GLN A 438 31.26 -23.39 -24.72
CA GLN A 438 31.71 -22.09 -24.26
C GLN A 438 30.54 -21.11 -24.14
N GLU A 439 29.65 -21.07 -25.13
CA GLU A 439 28.42 -20.27 -25.10
C GLU A 439 27.50 -20.65 -23.94
N ASN A 440 27.32 -21.95 -23.66
CA ASN A 440 26.56 -22.41 -22.49
C ASN A 440 27.22 -22.03 -21.15
N LYS A 441 28.56 -21.95 -21.11
CA LYS A 441 29.29 -21.50 -19.92
C LYS A 441 29.09 -20.01 -19.69
N ASP A 442 29.14 -19.22 -20.76
CA ASP A 442 28.94 -17.77 -20.74
C ASP A 442 27.46 -17.41 -20.44
N GLN A 443 26.51 -18.20 -20.96
CA GLN A 443 25.10 -18.12 -20.59
C GLN A 443 24.86 -18.50 -19.12
N LYS A 444 25.57 -19.50 -18.59
CA LYS A 444 25.47 -19.87 -17.17
C LYS A 444 25.95 -18.75 -16.25
N THR A 445 27.06 -18.08 -16.59
CA THR A 445 27.54 -16.91 -15.84
C THR A 445 26.58 -15.73 -15.95
N ALA A 446 25.98 -15.49 -17.12
CA ALA A 446 24.98 -14.44 -17.31
C ALA A 446 23.69 -14.72 -16.49
N ILE A 447 23.27 -15.98 -16.38
CA ILE A 447 22.13 -16.37 -15.53
C ILE A 447 22.43 -16.18 -14.04
N GLU A 448 23.67 -16.45 -13.60
CA GLU A 448 24.09 -16.22 -12.21
C GLU A 448 24.14 -14.72 -11.87
N GLU A 449 24.64 -13.87 -12.77
CA GLU A 449 24.58 -12.41 -12.63
C GLU A 449 23.14 -11.89 -12.59
N GLN A 450 22.28 -12.37 -13.50
CA GLN A 450 20.86 -12.01 -13.54
C GLN A 450 20.11 -12.45 -12.27
N LYS A 451 20.53 -13.55 -11.63
CA LYS A 451 20.00 -14.00 -10.34
C LYS A 451 20.37 -13.05 -9.21
N TYR A 452 21.59 -12.49 -9.20
CA TYR A 452 21.98 -11.48 -8.22
C TYR A 452 21.17 -10.18 -8.37
N ASP A 453 20.92 -9.76 -9.62
CA ASP A 453 20.07 -8.59 -9.90
C ASP A 453 18.61 -8.81 -9.49
N LEU A 454 18.08 -10.03 -9.69
CA LEU A 454 16.74 -10.38 -9.23
C LEU A 454 16.62 -10.33 -7.71
N VAL A 455 17.62 -10.81 -6.97
CA VAL A 455 17.63 -10.73 -5.49
C VAL A 455 17.73 -9.27 -5.02
N SER A 456 18.50 -8.43 -5.73
CA SER A 456 18.59 -7.00 -5.47
C SER A 456 17.26 -6.28 -5.73
N ASN A 457 16.59 -6.62 -6.83
CA ASN A 457 15.29 -6.07 -7.17
C ASN A 457 14.18 -6.56 -6.23
N GLN A 458 14.26 -7.81 -5.74
CA GLN A 458 13.33 -8.31 -4.73
C GLN A 458 13.39 -7.48 -3.45
N LYS A 459 14.59 -7.12 -2.99
CA LYS A 459 14.73 -6.23 -1.81
C LYS A 459 14.11 -4.86 -2.04
N LYS A 460 14.29 -4.28 -3.23
CA LYS A 460 13.64 -3.02 -3.58
C LYS A 460 12.12 -3.14 -3.63
N LEU A 461 11.60 -4.30 -4.04
CA LEU A 461 10.17 -4.58 -4.04
C LEU A 461 9.64 -4.63 -2.60
N ASP A 462 10.35 -5.31 -1.71
CA ASP A 462 9.99 -5.40 -0.29
C ASP A 462 10.00 -4.00 0.38
N ASP A 463 10.98 -3.14 0.05
CA ASP A 463 11.05 -1.76 0.52
C ASP A 463 9.86 -0.91 -0.01
N LEU A 464 9.46 -1.14 -1.26
CA LEU A 464 8.29 -0.47 -1.86
C LEU A 464 6.97 -0.96 -1.27
N GLU A 465 6.84 -2.25 -0.96
CA GLU A 465 5.67 -2.79 -0.26
C GLU A 465 5.50 -2.17 1.12
N LEU A 466 6.61 -1.98 1.84
CA LEU A 466 6.58 -1.30 3.14
C LEU A 466 6.13 0.16 2.99
N ALA A 467 6.68 0.89 2.02
CA ALA A 467 6.29 2.27 1.74
C ALA A 467 4.83 2.39 1.28
N MET A 468 4.32 1.41 0.52
CA MET A 468 2.92 1.36 0.12
C MET A 468 2.00 1.18 1.33
N LYS A 469 2.36 0.31 2.27
CA LYS A 469 1.59 0.08 3.49
C LYS A 469 1.48 1.34 4.35
N ASP A 470 2.57 2.09 4.50
CA ASP A 470 2.57 3.37 5.21
C ASP A 470 1.63 4.39 4.52
N LYS A 471 1.59 4.37 3.18
CA LYS A 471 0.69 5.23 2.40
C LYS A 471 -0.77 4.80 2.47
N GLU A 472 -1.05 3.50 2.58
CA GLU A 472 -2.40 2.99 2.80
C GLU A 472 -2.96 3.43 4.15
N GLU A 473 -2.15 3.39 5.22
CA GLU A 473 -2.52 3.96 6.52
C GLU A 473 -2.79 5.47 6.44
N GLU A 474 -1.94 6.22 5.72
CA GLU A 474 -2.16 7.66 5.50
C GLU A 474 -3.49 7.93 4.76
N VAL A 475 -3.80 7.13 3.74
CA VAL A 475 -5.07 7.20 3.00
C VAL A 475 -6.26 6.85 3.90
N GLU A 476 -6.15 5.86 4.77
CA GLU A 476 -7.20 5.49 5.72
C GLU A 476 -7.49 6.63 6.69
N ILE A 477 -6.43 7.26 7.23
CA ILE A 477 -6.53 8.44 8.08
C ILE A 477 -7.23 9.56 7.31
N LEU A 478 -6.80 9.87 6.08
CA LEU A 478 -7.38 10.89 5.21
C LEU A 478 -8.85 10.62 4.87
N MET A 479 -9.22 9.37 4.58
CA MET A 479 -10.62 8.98 4.35
C MET A 479 -11.46 9.22 5.60
N SER A 480 -10.94 8.92 6.79
CA SER A 480 -11.64 9.20 8.05
C SER A 480 -11.88 10.70 8.27
N THR A 481 -10.91 11.56 7.89
CA THR A 481 -11.05 13.01 7.96
C THR A 481 -12.02 13.54 6.92
N VAL A 482 -11.96 13.03 5.69
CA VAL A 482 -12.89 13.40 4.62
C VAL A 482 -14.32 13.02 4.98
N LEU A 483 -14.56 11.84 5.55
CA LEU A 483 -15.90 11.42 6.00
C LEU A 483 -16.44 12.33 7.12
N LYS A 484 -15.58 12.78 8.06
CA LYS A 484 -15.96 13.76 9.09
C LYS A 484 -16.30 15.12 8.50
N LEU A 485 -15.60 15.55 7.46
CA LEU A 485 -15.86 16.83 6.78
C LEU A 485 -17.09 16.78 5.85
N GLN A 486 -17.35 15.64 5.20
CA GLN A 486 -18.50 15.45 4.32
C GLN A 486 -19.83 15.38 5.10
N LYS A 487 -19.81 14.95 6.36
CA LYS A 487 -21.00 14.87 7.22
C LYS A 487 -21.63 16.25 7.53
N ASN A 488 -20.90 17.34 7.31
CA ASN A 488 -21.34 18.71 7.62
C ASN A 488 -21.50 19.60 6.36
N ARG A 489 -21.55 19.02 5.15
CA ARG A 489 -21.82 19.80 3.93
C ARG A 489 -23.31 19.93 3.68
N GLU A 490 -23.78 21.17 3.57
CA GLU A 490 -25.09 21.47 2.98
C GLU A 490 -25.14 20.89 1.56
N ILE A 491 -26.16 20.08 1.28
CA ILE A 491 -26.28 19.29 0.05
C ILE A 491 -26.70 20.19 -1.12
N TYR A 492 -27.46 21.25 -0.84
CA TYR A 492 -27.96 22.19 -1.83
C TYR A 492 -27.70 23.63 -1.39
N VAL A 493 -27.06 24.44 -2.25
CA VAL A 493 -26.75 25.85 -1.97
C VAL A 493 -27.68 26.73 -2.81
N PRO A 494 -28.57 27.53 -2.20
CA PRO A 494 -29.50 28.38 -2.95
C PRO A 494 -28.79 29.58 -3.59
N ILE A 495 -29.33 30.04 -4.71
CA ILE A 495 -28.94 31.31 -5.33
C ILE A 495 -29.59 32.47 -4.56
N GLN A 496 -28.77 33.40 -4.10
CA GLN A 496 -29.23 34.57 -3.34
C GLN A 496 -30.19 35.42 -4.18
N GLY A 497 -31.37 35.71 -3.63
CA GLY A 497 -32.39 36.54 -4.25
C GLY A 497 -33.55 35.77 -4.90
N ASP A 498 -33.45 34.44 -5.02
CA ASP A 498 -34.57 33.60 -5.47
C ASP A 498 -35.30 33.00 -4.25
N PRO A 499 -36.55 33.41 -3.97
CA PRO A 499 -37.30 32.93 -2.82
C PRO A 499 -37.75 31.46 -2.99
N ILE A 500 -37.92 30.98 -4.22
CA ILE A 500 -38.29 29.59 -4.51
C ILE A 500 -37.09 28.70 -4.22
N ASP A 501 -35.90 29.11 -4.67
CA ASP A 501 -34.66 28.36 -4.48
C ASP A 501 -34.22 28.31 -3.02
N THR A 502 -34.41 29.40 -2.28
CA THR A 502 -34.14 29.47 -0.84
C THR A 502 -35.05 28.51 -0.08
N ALA A 503 -36.36 28.54 -0.35
CA ALA A 503 -37.28 27.59 0.27
C ALA A 503 -36.95 26.13 -0.10
N LEU A 504 -36.53 25.89 -1.35
CA LEU A 504 -36.12 24.57 -1.81
C LEU A 504 -34.85 24.07 -1.11
N ALA A 505 -33.85 24.93 -0.93
CA ALA A 505 -32.64 24.62 -0.17
C ALA A 505 -32.96 24.29 1.29
N ASP A 506 -33.79 25.11 1.93
CA ASP A 506 -34.23 24.88 3.31
C ASP A 506 -34.94 23.52 3.40
N TYR A 507 -35.82 23.21 2.45
CA TYR A 507 -36.50 21.91 2.41
C TYR A 507 -35.52 20.75 2.20
N ILE A 508 -34.62 20.80 1.21
CA ILE A 508 -33.71 19.69 0.88
C ILE A 508 -32.70 19.45 2.01
N ASN A 509 -32.12 20.52 2.57
CA ASN A 509 -31.07 20.42 3.58
C ASN A 509 -31.60 20.05 4.97
N THR A 510 -32.90 20.18 5.22
CA THR A 510 -33.53 19.78 6.50
C THR A 510 -34.04 18.34 6.51
N LEU A 511 -33.99 17.63 5.37
CA LEU A 511 -34.35 16.21 5.34
C LEU A 511 -33.28 15.37 6.06
N ASP A 512 -33.71 14.53 7.00
CA ASP A 512 -32.84 13.60 7.73
C ASP A 512 -32.09 12.63 6.79
N ASN A 513 -32.69 12.33 5.64
CA ASN A 513 -32.11 11.48 4.60
C ASN A 513 -31.85 12.30 3.33
N PRO A 514 -30.61 12.31 2.79
CA PRO A 514 -30.32 12.94 1.52
C PRO A 514 -31.19 12.35 0.41
N ILE A 515 -31.79 13.21 -0.41
CA ILE A 515 -32.55 12.76 -1.58
C ILE A 515 -31.58 12.03 -2.54
N ALA A 516 -31.91 10.80 -2.91
CA ALA A 516 -31.06 9.97 -3.75
C ALA A 516 -30.87 10.53 -5.18
N VAL A 517 -31.83 11.33 -5.64
CA VAL A 517 -31.79 12.00 -6.95
C VAL A 517 -31.52 13.50 -6.74
N PRO A 518 -30.44 14.05 -7.33
CA PRO A 518 -30.12 15.46 -7.16
C PRO A 518 -31.15 16.36 -7.84
N ILE A 519 -31.43 17.50 -7.21
CA ILE A 519 -32.20 18.60 -7.79
C ILE A 519 -31.23 19.69 -8.21
N THR A 520 -31.30 20.12 -9.46
CA THR A 520 -30.43 21.18 -10.00
C THR A 520 -31.30 22.30 -10.57
N ARG A 521 -31.03 23.54 -10.21
CA ARG A 521 -31.72 24.71 -10.80
C ARG A 521 -31.28 24.93 -12.23
N GLU A 522 -32.23 25.09 -13.14
CA GLU A 522 -31.95 25.65 -14.48
C GLU A 522 -32.25 27.14 -14.50
N GLU A 523 -33.48 27.51 -14.13
CA GLU A 523 -33.99 28.88 -14.15
C GLU A 523 -34.91 29.11 -12.93
N GLU A 524 -35.31 30.35 -12.67
CA GLU A 524 -36.23 30.65 -11.56
C GLU A 524 -37.56 29.90 -11.76
N GLY A 525 -37.91 29.05 -10.79
CA GLY A 525 -39.07 28.18 -10.85
C GLY A 525 -38.95 26.99 -11.81
N ILE A 526 -37.78 26.72 -12.40
CA ILE A 526 -37.54 25.55 -13.26
C ILE A 526 -36.31 24.79 -12.80
N TYR A 527 -36.53 23.51 -12.48
CA TYR A 527 -35.52 22.64 -11.89
C TYR A 527 -35.44 21.33 -12.65
N ILE A 528 -34.30 20.66 -12.56
CA ILE A 528 -34.12 19.28 -13.00
C ILE A 528 -34.12 18.39 -11.77
N PHE A 529 -35.04 17.45 -11.71
CA PHE A 529 -35.05 16.34 -10.76
C PHE A 529 -34.53 15.09 -11.48
N GLY A 530 -33.26 14.76 -11.29
CA GLY A 530 -32.60 13.65 -12.00
C GLY A 530 -32.51 13.90 -13.50
N THR A 531 -33.38 13.28 -14.27
CA THR A 531 -33.47 13.44 -15.73
C THR A 531 -34.71 14.22 -16.17
N LYS A 532 -35.57 14.61 -15.22
CA LYS A 532 -36.87 15.21 -15.48
C LYS A 532 -36.87 16.70 -15.16
N ARG A 533 -37.26 17.50 -16.13
CA ARG A 533 -37.50 18.94 -15.95
C ARG A 533 -38.83 19.15 -15.23
N ILE A 534 -38.81 19.90 -14.14
CA ILE A 534 -39.95 20.18 -13.27
C ILE A 534 -40.14 21.69 -13.10
N PHE A 535 -41.39 22.11 -12.95
CA PHE A 535 -41.75 23.51 -12.70
C PHE A 535 -42.19 23.64 -11.25
N VAL A 536 -41.50 24.49 -10.51
CA VAL A 536 -41.65 24.66 -9.07
C VAL A 536 -42.18 26.06 -8.79
N LYS A 537 -43.19 26.15 -7.94
CA LYS A 537 -43.78 27.42 -7.50
C LYS A 537 -43.89 27.41 -5.98
N LEU A 538 -43.73 28.59 -5.37
CA LEU A 538 -44.00 28.80 -3.96
C LEU A 538 -45.43 29.36 -3.80
N GLU A 539 -46.28 28.66 -3.05
CA GLU A 539 -47.66 29.08 -2.76
C GLU A 539 -47.92 29.00 -1.24
N GLN A 540 -48.26 30.13 -0.63
CA GLN A 540 -48.46 30.26 0.82
C GLN A 540 -47.30 29.69 1.67
N GLY A 541 -46.06 29.86 1.19
CA GLY A 541 -44.85 29.37 1.86
C GLY A 541 -44.61 27.85 1.71
N LYS A 542 -45.42 27.14 0.91
CA LYS A 542 -45.22 25.73 0.58
C LYS A 542 -44.76 25.57 -0.86
N ILE A 543 -43.84 24.63 -1.07
CA ILE A 543 -43.30 24.32 -2.41
C ILE A 543 -44.25 23.35 -3.10
N ILE A 544 -44.72 23.74 -4.28
CA ILE A 544 -45.58 22.93 -5.13
C ILE A 544 -44.96 22.74 -6.52
N ILE A 545 -45.11 21.55 -7.07
CA ILE A 545 -44.54 21.10 -8.34
C ILE A 545 -45.67 20.82 -9.32
N ARG A 546 -45.57 21.36 -10.54
CA ARG A 546 -46.55 21.10 -11.62
C ARG A 546 -46.39 19.68 -12.16
N VAL A 547 -47.46 18.89 -12.14
CA VAL A 547 -47.49 17.53 -12.70
C VAL A 547 -48.74 17.34 -13.55
N GLY A 548 -48.59 16.95 -14.83
CA GLY A 548 -49.59 16.32 -15.72
C GLY A 548 -51.06 16.79 -15.80
N GLY A 549 -51.48 17.83 -15.07
CA GLY A 549 -52.90 18.17 -14.85
C GLY A 549 -53.18 18.99 -13.58
N GLY A 550 -52.24 19.05 -12.63
CA GLY A 550 -52.40 19.77 -11.36
C GLY A 550 -51.07 20.19 -10.73
N PHE A 551 -51.11 20.54 -9.45
CA PHE A 551 -49.93 20.83 -8.63
C PHE A 551 -49.87 19.82 -7.48
N MET A 552 -48.67 19.41 -7.10
CA MET A 552 -48.39 18.43 -6.05
C MET A 552 -47.38 19.01 -5.07
N GLN A 553 -47.43 18.63 -3.80
CA GLN A 553 -46.43 19.09 -2.83
C GLN A 553 -45.07 18.41 -3.07
N ILE A 554 -43.97 19.10 -2.74
CA ILE A 554 -42.63 18.59 -2.98
C ILE A 554 -42.34 17.24 -2.28
N SER A 555 -42.86 17.03 -1.07
CA SER A 555 -42.71 15.77 -0.33
C SER A 555 -43.31 14.59 -1.09
N GLU A 556 -44.57 14.71 -1.48
CA GLU A 556 -45.30 13.70 -2.24
C GLU A 556 -44.65 13.46 -3.62
N PHE A 557 -44.15 14.52 -4.26
CA PHE A 557 -43.45 14.40 -5.53
C PHE A 557 -42.15 13.58 -5.41
N ILE A 558 -41.33 13.85 -4.38
CA ILE A 558 -40.09 13.11 -4.16
C ILE A 558 -40.40 11.63 -3.90
N ASP A 559 -41.36 11.33 -3.04
CA ASP A 559 -41.70 9.94 -2.69
C ASP A 559 -42.16 9.12 -3.91
N ILE A 560 -42.96 9.72 -4.80
CA ILE A 560 -43.50 9.02 -5.98
C ILE A 560 -42.45 8.87 -7.10
N TYR A 561 -41.64 9.91 -7.34
CA TYR A 561 -40.78 9.96 -8.52
C TYR A 561 -39.32 9.53 -8.26
N THR A 562 -38.87 9.47 -7.00
CA THR A 562 -37.48 9.10 -6.66
C THR A 562 -37.10 7.74 -7.21
N SER A 563 -37.86 6.67 -6.93
CA SER A 563 -37.50 5.32 -7.38
C SER A 563 -37.37 5.21 -8.89
N ASN A 564 -38.27 5.88 -9.62
CA ASN A 564 -38.26 5.88 -11.08
C ASN A 564 -37.06 6.65 -11.66
N GLU A 565 -36.70 7.78 -11.05
CA GLU A 565 -35.57 8.59 -11.50
C GLU A 565 -34.21 8.01 -11.08
N VAL A 566 -34.09 7.32 -9.94
CA VAL A 566 -32.85 6.62 -9.56
C VAL A 566 -32.47 5.60 -10.63
N ASP A 567 -33.41 4.76 -11.06
CA ASP A 567 -33.16 3.73 -12.07
C ASP A 567 -32.83 4.31 -13.44
N LYS A 568 -33.41 5.46 -13.78
CA LYS A 568 -33.18 6.14 -15.06
C LYS A 568 -31.83 6.87 -15.05
N PHE A 569 -31.53 7.56 -13.96
CA PHE A 569 -30.27 8.27 -13.74
C PHE A 569 -29.08 7.32 -13.67
N ALA A 570 -29.23 6.15 -13.03
CA ALA A 570 -28.21 5.11 -12.99
C ALA A 570 -27.89 4.58 -14.40
N ARG A 571 -28.92 4.33 -15.23
CA ARG A 571 -28.75 3.89 -16.63
C ARG A 571 -28.06 4.94 -17.48
N GLU A 572 -28.49 6.21 -17.40
CA GLU A 572 -27.87 7.29 -18.17
C GLU A 572 -26.40 7.51 -17.78
N ARG A 573 -26.07 7.39 -16.49
CA ARG A 573 -24.68 7.48 -16.01
C ARG A 573 -23.81 6.34 -16.54
N ALA A 574 -24.32 5.11 -16.54
CA ALA A 574 -23.63 3.94 -17.09
C ALA A 574 -23.38 4.11 -18.60
N ASP A 575 -24.40 4.54 -19.35
CA ASP A 575 -24.28 4.79 -20.80
C ASP A 575 -23.27 5.90 -21.10
N ARG A 576 -23.24 6.97 -20.30
CA ARG A 576 -22.26 8.06 -20.45
C ARG A 576 -20.84 7.60 -20.17
N ALA A 577 -20.63 6.79 -19.13
CA ALA A 577 -19.34 6.19 -18.82
C ALA A 577 -18.87 5.25 -19.94
N GLN A 578 -19.80 4.47 -20.51
CA GLN A 578 -19.50 3.57 -21.63
C GLN A 578 -19.14 4.33 -22.91
N ARG A 579 -19.83 5.44 -23.22
CA ARG A 579 -19.48 6.32 -24.35
C ARG A 579 -18.09 6.96 -24.18
N LEU A 580 -17.77 7.43 -22.98
CA LEU A 580 -16.43 7.97 -22.68
C LEU A 580 -15.35 6.90 -22.85
N ARG A 581 -15.60 5.69 -22.35
CA ARG A 581 -14.68 4.54 -22.51
C ARG A 581 -14.45 4.17 -23.97
N LEU A 582 -15.51 4.11 -24.78
CA LEU A 582 -15.40 3.85 -26.23
C LEU A 582 -14.67 4.98 -26.97
N SER A 583 -14.85 6.24 -26.55
CA SER A 583 -14.15 7.39 -27.14
C SER A 583 -12.65 7.41 -26.85
N LEU A 584 -12.21 6.83 -25.71
CA LEU A 584 -10.79 6.68 -25.39
C LEU A 584 -10.15 5.52 -26.16
N ILE A 585 -10.87 4.40 -26.32
CA ILE A 585 -10.34 3.20 -27.00
C ILE A 585 -10.21 3.43 -28.51
N GLY A 586 -11.16 4.14 -29.14
CA GLY A 586 -11.10 4.44 -30.58
C GLY A 586 -9.94 5.36 -31.00
N LYS A 587 -9.28 6.05 -30.06
CA LYS A 587 -8.11 6.90 -30.34
C LYS A 587 -6.77 6.14 -30.28
N LEU A 588 -6.77 4.89 -29.85
CA LEU A 588 -5.56 4.07 -29.72
C LEU A 588 -5.39 3.04 -30.85
N SER A 589 -6.40 2.83 -31.70
CA SER A 589 -6.34 1.80 -32.76
C SER A 589 -5.98 2.32 -34.16
N ASP A 590 -5.83 3.63 -34.36
CA ASP A 590 -5.47 4.21 -35.68
C ASP A 590 -4.00 4.67 -35.69
N GLY A 591 -3.11 3.71 -35.44
CA GLY A 591 -1.66 3.85 -35.60
C GLY A 591 -1.21 3.43 -37.00
N SER A 592 -1.62 4.15 -38.04
CA SER A 592 -1.00 4.04 -39.36
C SER A 592 0.24 4.95 -39.42
N GLU A 593 1.42 4.35 -39.34
CA GLU A 593 2.73 5.02 -39.43
C GLU A 593 2.95 5.76 -40.77
N PRO A 594 3.69 6.89 -40.76
CA PRO A 594 4.02 7.67 -41.95
C PRO A 594 5.18 7.06 -42.73
N LYS A 595 4.97 6.83 -44.04
CA LYS A 595 6.00 6.39 -44.99
C LYS A 595 7.02 7.51 -45.24
N SER A 596 8.30 7.23 -44.98
CA SER A 596 9.43 8.00 -45.52
C SER A 596 9.99 7.35 -46.80
N PRO A 597 10.45 8.11 -47.81
CA PRO A 597 10.89 7.56 -49.08
C PRO A 597 12.41 7.35 -49.08
N GLY A 598 12.85 6.14 -48.76
CA GLY A 598 14.24 5.70 -48.88
C GLY A 598 14.40 4.63 -49.96
N LYS A 599 14.95 5.03 -51.10
CA LYS A 599 15.41 4.15 -52.18
C LYS A 599 16.55 3.24 -51.68
N TYR A 600 16.42 1.93 -51.87
CA TYR A 600 17.27 1.08 -52.72
C TYR A 600 17.17 -0.38 -52.26
N SER A 601 16.84 -1.23 -53.24
CA SER A 601 17.43 -2.57 -53.43
C SER A 601 17.13 -3.67 -52.42
N ALA A 602 16.05 -4.42 -52.66
CA ALA A 602 16.15 -5.82 -53.12
C ALA A 602 14.73 -6.42 -53.25
N CYS A 603 14.37 -6.92 -54.42
CA CYS A 603 13.30 -7.91 -54.55
C CYS A 603 13.80 -9.04 -55.45
N PHE A 604 13.83 -10.22 -54.84
CA PHE A 604 14.02 -11.50 -55.46
C PHE A 604 12.96 -11.76 -56.53
N GLY A 605 13.40 -12.32 -57.64
CA GLY A 605 12.57 -12.82 -58.73
C GLY A 605 13.29 -13.90 -59.52
N VAL A 606 13.31 -15.12 -58.97
CA VAL A 606 12.97 -16.37 -59.66
C VAL A 606 13.77 -16.76 -60.94
N GLN A 607 14.39 -17.95 -60.86
CA GLN A 607 14.71 -18.91 -61.94
C GLN A 607 15.73 -18.52 -63.03
N LYS A 608 16.93 -19.12 -62.99
CA LYS A 608 17.27 -20.34 -63.74
C LYS A 608 18.73 -20.74 -63.52
N ARG A 609 18.92 -22.05 -63.36
CA ARG A 609 20.19 -22.78 -63.52
C ARG A 609 20.84 -22.39 -64.84
N THR A 610 22.15 -22.16 -64.86
CA THR A 610 23.11 -22.92 -65.67
C THR A 610 24.54 -22.58 -65.28
N SER A 611 25.32 -23.64 -65.17
CA SER A 611 26.74 -23.74 -64.88
C SER A 611 27.64 -23.07 -65.92
N SER A 612 28.80 -22.68 -65.42
CA SER A 612 30.04 -22.41 -66.12
C SER A 612 30.44 -23.52 -67.13
N ALA A 613 30.96 -23.04 -68.26
CA ALA A 613 32.14 -23.54 -68.97
C ALA A 613 32.18 -24.99 -69.47
N SER A 614 32.18 -25.15 -70.79
CA SER A 614 33.32 -25.76 -71.51
C SER A 614 33.15 -25.61 -73.03
N ARG A 615 34.20 -25.08 -73.65
CA ARG A 615 34.38 -25.01 -75.10
C ARG A 615 35.16 -26.26 -75.52
N SER A 616 34.71 -26.89 -76.62
CA SER A 616 35.48 -27.71 -77.58
C SER A 616 36.17 -28.98 -77.05
N THR A 617 36.10 -30.17 -77.67
CA THR A 617 35.80 -30.53 -79.07
C THR A 617 35.87 -32.06 -79.25
N ILE A 618 35.10 -32.55 -80.22
CA ILE A 618 35.36 -33.68 -81.14
C ILE A 618 35.03 -35.12 -80.70
N SER A 619 34.17 -35.71 -81.55
CA SER A 619 33.51 -37.02 -81.61
C SER A 619 34.44 -38.24 -81.81
N PRO A 620 33.87 -39.46 -81.71
CA PRO A 620 34.35 -40.62 -82.44
C PRO A 620 33.41 -41.05 -83.60
N ALA A 621 34.04 -41.40 -84.71
CA ALA A 621 33.74 -42.39 -85.77
C ALA A 621 32.28 -42.85 -86.04
N ASN A 622 31.83 -42.79 -87.30
CA ASN A 622 31.87 -43.92 -88.25
C ASN A 622 30.99 -43.73 -89.52
N HIS A 623 31.48 -44.37 -90.59
CA HIS A 623 30.76 -44.98 -91.73
C HIS A 623 30.18 -44.17 -92.92
N THR A 624 30.73 -44.57 -94.07
CA THR A 624 30.10 -44.95 -95.35
C THR A 624 29.79 -43.90 -96.42
N SER A 625 30.50 -44.12 -97.55
CA SER A 625 30.00 -44.34 -98.91
C SER A 625 29.79 -43.15 -99.86
N SER A 626 30.48 -43.31 -100.99
CA SER A 626 30.03 -43.20 -102.38
C SER A 626 30.29 -41.90 -103.15
N LEU A 627 30.90 -42.17 -104.31
CA LEU A 627 31.09 -41.39 -105.55
C LEU A 627 32.22 -40.34 -105.58
#